data_AF-A0A7R9PVA0-F1
#
_entry.id   AF-A0A7R9PVA0-F1
#
_cell.length_a   1.000
_cell.length_b   1.000
_cell.length_c   1.000
_cell.angle_alpha   90.00
_cell.angle_beta   90.00
_cell.angle_gamma   90.00
#
_symmetry.space_group_name_H-M   'P 1'
#
loop_
_entity.id
_entity.type
_entity.pdbx_description
1 polymer ?
#
loop_
_entity_poly.entity_id
_entity_poly.type
_entity_poly.pdbx_seq_one_letter_code
_entity_poly.pdbx_strand_id
1 'polypeptide(L)'
;MSHSLLEYRFGELLGRGTYGTVYKGFKKGSKPEETVAIKCVQKNSLSKESIDGIINEISITKRVKNQFIVELKDFKWIESHIYLIFEFCCGGDLAQLIRQRKCFSEPIVRHFLQQIATALKTLRSHSIAHMDLKPQNILISSKICGNQLPRLLVFDLDHTLWNFGVDQFHFIPPYHRNNGQIYDSHNKPMDCFPEVPQLLRRLSGDGYDLAVASRTTYPSGAHSLIDLFQWTQYIKYREIFPGSKVTHFSHLKTNSGFQYKDMVLFDDENRNIVEIGSLGVFAVPIDRDIGLTVRIVDDTLQAFQSDNTFK
;
A
#
# COMPACT_ATOMS: atom_id res chain seq x y z
N MET A 1 -39.16 6.29 22.23
CA MET A 1 -38.36 5.16 21.69
C MET A 1 -37.07 5.10 22.49
N SER A 2 -36.65 3.89 22.90
CA SER A 2 -35.44 3.67 23.72
C SER A 2 -34.19 4.13 22.96
N HIS A 3 -33.66 5.31 23.28
CA HIS A 3 -32.42 5.83 22.71
C HIS A 3 -31.26 5.44 23.62
N SER A 4 -30.83 4.18 23.56
CA SER A 4 -29.67 3.71 24.33
C SER A 4 -28.46 3.48 23.41
N LEU A 5 -27.25 3.71 23.92
CA LEU A 5 -25.99 3.36 23.24
C LEU A 5 -25.58 1.91 23.51
N LEU A 6 -26.46 1.07 24.07
CA LEU A 6 -26.11 -0.31 24.47
C LEU A 6 -25.60 -1.17 23.31
N GLU A 7 -26.00 -0.83 22.08
CA GLU A 7 -25.57 -1.45 20.83
C GLU A 7 -24.12 -1.16 20.46
N TYR A 8 -23.49 -0.14 21.04
CA TYR A 8 -22.13 0.28 20.71
C TYR A 8 -21.21 0.16 21.92
N ARG A 9 -20.02 -0.41 21.69
CA ARG A 9 -18.92 -0.41 22.65
C ARG A 9 -17.92 0.66 22.25
N PHE A 10 -17.65 1.60 23.15
CA PHE A 10 -16.63 2.64 22.93
C PHE A 10 -15.22 2.04 23.02
N GLY A 11 -14.33 2.56 22.19
CA GLY A 11 -12.91 2.26 22.16
C GLY A 11 -12.07 3.51 22.41
N GLU A 12 -10.91 3.57 21.78
CA GLU A 12 -9.94 4.65 21.92
C GLU A 12 -10.44 6.01 21.41
N LEU A 13 -9.90 7.08 21.98
CA LEU A 13 -10.10 8.46 21.52
C LEU A 13 -9.39 8.64 20.18
N LEU A 14 -10.12 9.06 19.14
CA LEU A 14 -9.59 9.33 17.81
C LEU A 14 -9.23 10.81 17.63
N GLY A 15 -9.99 11.72 18.24
CA GLY A 15 -9.71 13.15 18.13
C GLY A 15 -10.67 14.03 18.91
N ARG A 16 -10.28 15.29 19.08
CA ARG A 16 -11.12 16.35 19.66
C ARG A 16 -11.25 17.46 18.62
N GLY A 17 -12.48 17.81 18.27
CA GLY A 17 -12.80 18.90 17.34
C GLY A 17 -13.61 19.99 18.04
N THR A 18 -13.88 21.07 17.29
CA THR A 18 -14.63 22.24 17.78
C THR A 18 -16.00 21.88 18.36
N TYR A 19 -16.67 20.90 17.76
CA TYR A 19 -18.04 20.52 18.10
C TYR A 19 -18.13 19.30 19.02
N GLY A 20 -17.00 18.73 19.44
CA GLY A 20 -17.01 17.57 20.34
C GLY A 20 -15.87 16.59 20.11
N THR A 21 -16.05 15.39 20.64
CA THR A 21 -15.01 14.38 20.76
C THR A 21 -15.36 13.16 19.92
N VAL A 22 -14.39 12.59 19.20
CA VAL A 22 -14.59 11.42 18.34
C VAL A 22 -13.89 10.22 18.94
N TYR A 23 -14.62 9.13 19.13
CA TYR A 23 -14.12 7.86 19.64
C TYR A 23 -14.25 6.78 18.57
N LYS A 24 -13.36 5.78 18.61
CA LYS A 24 -13.61 4.52 17.93
C LYS A 24 -14.74 3.80 18.64
N GLY A 25 -15.54 3.07 17.90
CA GLY A 25 -16.64 2.27 18.44
C GLY A 25 -16.79 0.94 17.72
N PHE A 26 -17.49 0.02 18.36
CA PHE A 26 -17.77 -1.31 17.84
C PHE A 26 -19.26 -1.60 17.99
N LYS A 27 -19.95 -1.88 16.88
CA LYS A 27 -21.37 -2.22 16.87
C LYS A 27 -21.55 -3.69 17.21
N LYS A 28 -22.24 -3.97 18.32
CA LYS A 28 -22.54 -5.32 18.80
C LYS A 28 -23.51 -6.03 17.85
N GLY A 29 -23.43 -7.36 17.80
CA GLY A 29 -24.37 -8.20 17.04
C GLY A 29 -23.94 -8.54 15.60
N SER A 30 -22.84 -7.94 15.12
CA SER A 30 -22.16 -8.38 13.89
C SER A 30 -20.95 -9.26 14.27
N LYS A 31 -20.64 -10.29 13.45
CA LYS A 31 -19.42 -11.11 13.59
C LYS A 31 -18.65 -11.09 12.26
N PRO A 32 -17.43 -10.50 12.23
CA PRO A 32 -16.80 -9.69 13.29
C PRO A 32 -17.61 -8.41 13.60
N GLU A 33 -17.35 -7.81 14.77
CA GLU A 33 -18.00 -6.54 15.16
C GLU A 33 -17.67 -5.44 14.16
N GLU A 34 -18.69 -4.75 13.65
CA GLU A 34 -18.53 -3.62 12.75
C GLU A 34 -17.86 -2.45 13.49
N THR A 35 -16.70 -2.01 12.99
CA THR A 35 -15.98 -0.86 13.54
C THR A 35 -16.56 0.46 12.99
N VAL A 36 -16.76 1.43 13.88
CA VAL A 36 -17.38 2.74 13.59
C VAL A 36 -16.61 3.89 14.26
N ALA A 37 -16.85 5.12 13.79
CA ALA A 37 -16.41 6.33 14.46
C ALA A 37 -17.61 7.02 15.11
N ILE A 38 -17.55 7.28 16.42
CA ILE A 38 -18.63 7.88 17.21
C ILE A 38 -18.23 9.30 17.60
N LYS A 39 -18.86 10.30 16.97
CA LYS A 39 -18.71 11.72 17.31
C LYS A 39 -19.74 12.09 18.37
N CYS A 40 -19.26 12.46 19.56
CA CYS A 40 -20.04 12.87 20.71
C CYS A 40 -20.09 14.40 20.78
N VAL A 41 -21.30 14.96 20.72
CA VAL A 41 -21.55 16.41 20.71
C VAL A 41 -22.41 16.78 21.92
N GLN A 42 -21.98 17.76 22.71
CA GLN A 42 -22.71 18.25 23.89
C GLN A 42 -23.74 19.31 23.52
N LYS A 43 -25.03 19.01 23.68
CA LYS A 43 -26.15 19.92 23.34
C LYS A 43 -26.06 21.24 24.11
N ASN A 44 -25.73 21.16 25.40
CA ASN A 44 -25.75 22.32 26.30
C ASN A 44 -24.65 23.35 25.98
N SER A 45 -23.66 22.96 25.17
CA SER A 45 -22.57 23.84 24.73
C SER A 45 -22.84 24.53 23.39
N LEU A 46 -23.99 24.27 22.77
CA LEU A 46 -24.30 24.70 21.40
C LEU A 46 -25.41 25.75 21.35
N SER A 47 -25.26 26.69 20.40
CA SER A 47 -26.33 27.61 20.04
C SER A 47 -27.41 26.90 19.21
N LYS A 48 -28.59 27.51 19.06
CA LYS A 48 -29.66 26.97 18.21
C LYS A 48 -29.21 26.81 16.76
N GLU A 49 -28.47 27.79 16.24
CA GLU A 49 -27.92 27.76 14.88
C GLU A 49 -26.94 26.59 14.69
N SER A 50 -26.18 26.25 15.73
CA SER A 50 -25.25 25.11 15.70
C SER A 50 -26.00 23.78 15.69
N ILE A 51 -27.12 23.69 16.44
CA ILE A 51 -27.99 22.51 16.42
C ILE A 51 -28.64 22.35 15.04
N ASP A 52 -29.15 23.43 14.45
CA ASP A 52 -29.72 23.41 13.10
C ASP A 52 -28.69 23.01 12.05
N GLY A 53 -27.44 23.49 12.20
CA GLY A 53 -26.31 23.06 11.39
C GLY A 53 -26.07 21.54 11.46
N ILE A 54 -26.11 20.96 12.67
CA ILE A 54 -25.96 19.50 12.86
C ILE A 54 -27.13 18.73 12.24
N ILE A 55 -28.37 19.21 12.41
CA ILE A 55 -29.55 18.59 11.80
C ILE A 55 -29.43 18.60 10.27
N ASN A 56 -28.98 19.72 9.70
CA ASN A 56 -28.72 19.82 8.27
C ASN A 56 -27.62 18.85 7.82
N GLU A 57 -26.50 18.77 8.55
CA GLU A 57 -25.41 17.82 8.30
C GLU A 57 -25.90 16.36 8.32
N ILE A 58 -26.72 15.98 9.31
CA ILE A 58 -27.35 14.66 9.38
C ILE A 58 -28.24 14.41 8.15
N SER A 59 -29.06 15.38 7.76
CA SER A 59 -30.00 15.25 6.64
C SER A 59 -29.28 15.07 5.30
N ILE A 60 -28.19 15.81 5.11
CA ILE A 60 -27.34 15.74 3.92
C ILE A 60 -26.65 14.38 3.87
N THR A 61 -25.98 14.00 4.97
CA THR A 61 -25.14 12.80 5.00
C THR A 61 -25.97 11.52 4.92
N LYS A 62 -27.22 11.52 5.39
CA LYS A 62 -28.13 10.37 5.19
C LYS A 62 -28.60 10.20 3.74
N ARG A 63 -28.74 11.29 2.99
CA ARG A 63 -29.27 11.26 1.62
C ARG A 63 -28.18 10.99 0.58
N VAL A 64 -26.97 11.52 0.81
CA VAL A 64 -25.87 11.40 -0.14
C VAL A 64 -25.07 10.13 0.14
N LYS A 65 -25.14 9.16 -0.79
CA LYS A 65 -24.32 7.94 -0.75
C LYS A 65 -23.32 7.92 -1.90
N ASN A 66 -22.04 7.77 -1.57
CA ASN A 66 -20.94 7.63 -2.52
C ASN A 66 -19.76 6.94 -1.84
N GLN A 67 -19.01 6.12 -2.57
CA GLN A 67 -17.82 5.41 -2.05
C GLN A 67 -16.74 6.35 -1.47
N PHE A 68 -16.70 7.61 -1.90
CA PHE A 68 -15.71 8.61 -1.51
C PHE A 68 -16.28 9.71 -0.60
N ILE A 69 -17.45 9.47 0.00
CA ILE A 69 -18.07 10.35 1.01
C ILE A 69 -18.37 9.50 2.24
N VAL A 70 -17.86 9.95 3.39
CA VAL A 70 -18.00 9.22 4.67
C VAL A 70 -19.48 9.04 5.01
N GLU A 71 -19.92 7.79 5.15
CA GLU A 71 -21.30 7.46 5.47
C GLU A 71 -21.63 7.68 6.95
N LEU A 72 -22.71 8.42 7.22
CA LEU A 72 -23.37 8.46 8.51
C LEU A 72 -24.31 7.26 8.64
N LYS A 73 -23.87 6.23 9.35
CA LYS A 73 -24.59 4.96 9.53
C LYS A 73 -25.79 5.10 10.45
N ASP A 74 -25.63 5.84 11.54
CA ASP A 74 -26.68 6.03 12.55
C ASP A 74 -26.48 7.35 13.32
N PHE A 75 -27.50 7.79 14.03
CA PHE A 75 -27.38 8.87 15.01
C PHE A 75 -28.32 8.64 16.19
N LYS A 76 -27.90 9.04 17.39
CA LYS A 76 -28.70 8.92 18.62
C LYS A 76 -28.75 10.26 19.35
N TRP A 77 -29.92 10.56 19.91
CA TRP A 77 -30.15 11.69 20.79
C TRP A 77 -30.39 11.14 22.20
N ILE A 78 -29.45 11.36 23.12
CA ILE A 78 -29.51 10.79 24.46
C ILE A 78 -29.14 11.87 25.46
N GLU A 79 -30.04 12.14 26.40
CA GLU A 79 -29.85 13.16 27.44
C GLU A 79 -29.35 14.50 26.85
N SER A 80 -28.21 14.99 27.31
CA SER A 80 -27.54 16.23 26.89
C SER A 80 -26.56 16.04 25.71
N HIS A 81 -26.58 14.90 25.03
CA HIS A 81 -25.62 14.56 23.98
C HIS A 81 -26.28 14.10 22.66
N ILE A 82 -25.62 14.43 21.55
CA ILE A 82 -25.90 13.88 20.21
C ILE A 82 -24.72 12.99 19.85
N TYR A 83 -25.01 11.77 19.41
CA TYR A 83 -24.02 10.80 18.96
C TYR A 83 -24.22 10.57 17.47
N LEU A 84 -23.20 10.86 16.67
CA LEU A 84 -23.18 10.61 15.24
C LEU A 84 -22.26 9.42 14.97
N ILE A 85 -22.79 8.38 14.34
CA ILE A 85 -22.09 7.11 14.10
C ILE A 85 -21.74 7.06 12.63
N PHE A 86 -20.46 7.25 12.33
CA PHE A 86 -19.91 7.22 10.98
C PHE A 86 -19.22 5.89 10.68
N GLU A 87 -19.02 5.59 9.40
CA GLU A 87 -18.03 4.60 9.02
C GLU A 87 -16.64 4.95 9.57
N PHE A 88 -15.87 3.93 9.95
CA PHE A 88 -14.53 4.13 10.48
C PHE A 88 -13.50 4.17 9.34
N CYS A 89 -12.82 5.31 9.22
CA CYS A 89 -11.65 5.47 8.34
C CYS A 89 -10.37 5.29 9.16
N CYS A 90 -9.72 4.14 9.06
CA CYS A 90 -8.57 3.78 9.90
C CYS A 90 -7.28 4.58 9.61
N GLY A 91 -7.21 5.26 8.48
CA GLY A 91 -6.00 5.91 7.98
C GLY A 91 -5.72 7.31 8.45
N GLY A 92 -6.55 7.83 9.35
CA GLY A 92 -6.51 9.24 9.72
C GLY A 92 -6.91 10.13 8.55
N ASP A 93 -6.33 11.33 8.52
CA ASP A 93 -6.63 12.35 7.52
C ASP A 93 -5.48 12.56 6.52
N LEU A 94 -5.82 13.11 5.34
CA LEU A 94 -4.85 13.39 4.28
C LEU A 94 -3.79 14.41 4.74
N ALA A 95 -4.09 15.32 5.66
CA ALA A 95 -3.10 16.26 6.17
C ALA A 95 -1.98 15.52 6.94
N GLN A 96 -2.33 14.52 7.74
CA GLN A 96 -1.38 13.64 8.41
C GLN A 96 -0.56 12.84 7.39
N LEU A 97 -1.21 12.28 6.37
CA LEU A 97 -0.52 11.52 5.32
C LEU A 97 0.49 12.40 4.57
N ILE A 98 0.13 13.64 4.24
CA ILE A 98 1.02 14.62 3.60
C ILE A 98 2.20 14.97 4.51
N ARG A 99 1.99 15.14 5.82
CA ARG A 99 3.10 15.40 6.75
C ARG A 99 4.07 14.22 6.87
N GLN A 100 3.56 12.99 6.79
CA GLN A 100 4.35 11.78 6.90
C GLN A 100 5.15 11.46 5.62
N ARG A 101 4.66 11.87 4.44
CA ARG A 101 5.28 11.59 3.14
C ARG A 101 5.94 12.86 2.60
N LYS A 102 7.25 12.81 2.33
CA LYS A 102 8.00 13.96 1.78
C LYS A 102 7.48 14.41 0.40
N CYS A 103 7.05 13.48 -0.43
CA CYS A 103 6.46 13.73 -1.74
C CYS A 103 5.51 12.59 -2.14
N PHE A 104 4.56 12.87 -3.03
CA PHE A 104 3.72 11.88 -3.68
C PHE A 104 4.10 11.80 -5.16
N SER A 105 4.15 10.60 -5.72
CA SER A 105 4.29 10.43 -7.16
C SER A 105 3.03 10.95 -7.87
N GLU A 106 3.18 11.48 -9.08
CA GLU A 106 2.05 12.01 -9.86
C GLU A 106 0.90 11.01 -10.02
N PRO A 107 1.14 9.69 -10.25
CA PRO A 107 0.06 8.70 -10.28
C PRO A 107 -0.76 8.63 -8.98
N ILE A 108 -0.11 8.71 -7.82
CA ILE A 108 -0.81 8.70 -6.52
C ILE A 108 -1.63 9.98 -6.36
N VAL A 109 -1.08 11.14 -6.71
CA VAL A 109 -1.81 12.42 -6.66
C VAL A 109 -3.02 12.37 -7.59
N ARG A 110 -2.86 11.87 -8.81
CA ARG A 110 -3.95 11.68 -9.78
C ARG A 110 -5.06 10.81 -9.20
N HIS A 111 -4.71 9.73 -8.50
CA HIS A 111 -5.68 8.85 -7.86
C HIS A 111 -6.50 9.58 -6.79
N PHE A 112 -5.83 10.32 -5.88
CA PHE A 112 -6.53 11.14 -4.88
C PHE A 112 -7.46 12.18 -5.52
N LEU A 113 -6.98 12.90 -6.53
CA LEU A 113 -7.77 13.92 -7.22
C LEU A 113 -8.98 13.34 -7.93
N GLN A 114 -8.87 12.15 -8.53
CA GLN A 114 -10.00 11.46 -9.16
C GLN A 114 -11.09 11.07 -8.14
N GLN A 115 -10.69 10.57 -6.97
CA GLN A 115 -11.61 10.23 -5.89
C GLN A 115 -12.32 11.48 -5.34
N ILE A 116 -11.56 12.55 -5.06
CA ILE A 116 -12.09 13.84 -4.59
C ILE A 116 -13.05 14.43 -5.62
N ALA A 117 -12.66 14.44 -6.91
CA ALA A 117 -13.52 14.94 -7.98
C ALA A 117 -14.82 14.14 -8.10
N THR A 118 -14.76 12.82 -7.91
CA THR A 118 -15.94 11.94 -7.90
C THR A 118 -16.88 12.27 -6.74
N ALA A 119 -16.35 12.45 -5.53
CA ALA A 119 -17.14 12.89 -4.36
C ALA A 119 -17.81 14.25 -4.59
N LEU A 120 -17.04 15.24 -5.07
CA LEU A 120 -17.55 16.58 -5.37
C LEU A 120 -18.62 16.58 -6.47
N LYS A 121 -18.46 15.72 -7.49
CA LYS A 121 -19.47 15.53 -8.53
C LYS A 121 -20.80 15.02 -7.93
N THR A 122 -20.76 14.09 -6.98
CA THR A 122 -21.96 13.62 -6.28
C THR A 122 -22.58 14.69 -5.38
N LEU A 123 -21.79 15.50 -4.67
CA LEU A 123 -22.34 16.62 -3.89
C LEU A 123 -23.04 17.62 -4.82
N ARG A 124 -22.41 17.97 -5.94
CA ARG A 124 -22.98 18.87 -6.94
C ARG A 124 -24.29 18.34 -7.52
N SER A 125 -24.41 17.04 -7.80
CA SER A 125 -25.67 16.47 -8.32
C SER A 125 -26.84 16.54 -7.33
N HIS A 126 -26.55 16.78 -6.04
CA HIS A 126 -27.54 17.00 -4.99
C HIS A 126 -27.67 18.49 -4.60
N SER A 127 -27.10 19.40 -5.41
CA SER A 127 -27.06 20.84 -5.16
C SER A 127 -26.41 21.22 -3.83
N ILE A 128 -25.37 20.48 -3.42
CA ILE A 128 -24.63 20.71 -2.19
C ILE A 128 -23.21 21.20 -2.53
N ALA A 129 -22.78 22.26 -1.87
CA ALA A 129 -21.39 22.72 -1.86
C ALA A 129 -20.78 22.43 -0.48
N HIS A 130 -19.60 21.81 -0.44
CA HIS A 130 -18.93 21.50 0.83
C HIS A 130 -18.41 22.76 1.55
N MET A 131 -17.88 23.74 0.80
CA MET A 131 -17.37 25.05 1.28
C MET A 131 -16.18 25.04 2.27
N ASP A 132 -15.75 23.88 2.77
CA ASP A 132 -14.61 23.71 3.70
C ASP A 132 -13.76 22.48 3.30
N LEU A 133 -13.48 22.33 2.00
CA LEU A 133 -12.65 21.24 1.52
C LEU A 133 -11.18 21.53 1.87
N LYS A 134 -10.61 20.71 2.76
CA LYS A 134 -9.22 20.79 3.20
C LYS A 134 -8.67 19.40 3.52
N PRO A 135 -7.33 19.19 3.54
CA PRO A 135 -6.75 17.87 3.79
C PRO A 135 -7.20 17.21 5.11
N GLN A 136 -7.54 17.99 6.14
CA GLN A 136 -8.05 17.48 7.42
C GLN A 136 -9.46 16.87 7.31
N ASN A 137 -10.24 17.26 6.31
CA ASN A 137 -11.60 16.75 6.07
C ASN A 137 -11.62 15.59 5.06
N ILE A 138 -10.45 15.17 4.56
CA ILE A 138 -10.32 14.01 3.67
C ILE A 138 -9.78 12.86 4.49
N LEU A 139 -10.66 11.94 4.89
CA LEU A 139 -10.30 10.77 5.66
C LEU A 139 -9.83 9.64 4.75
N ILE A 140 -8.84 8.88 5.21
CA ILE A 140 -8.31 7.74 4.47
C ILE A 140 -8.93 6.45 5.01
N SER A 141 -9.80 5.84 4.20
CA SER A 141 -10.44 4.56 4.54
C SER A 141 -9.48 3.38 4.38
N SER A 142 -9.78 2.26 5.04
CA SER A 142 -8.99 1.02 5.04
C SER A 142 -8.86 0.35 3.68
N LYS A 143 -9.53 0.83 2.62
CA LYS A 143 -9.14 0.44 1.25
C LYS A 143 -7.77 1.00 0.84
N ILE A 144 -7.21 1.93 1.60
CA ILE A 144 -5.86 2.49 1.43
C ILE A 144 -5.07 2.48 2.76
N CYS A 145 -5.73 2.40 3.92
CA CYS A 145 -5.06 2.47 5.22
C CYS A 145 -5.13 1.24 6.13
N GLY A 146 -5.44 0.08 5.56
CA GLY A 146 -5.15 -1.23 6.16
C GLY A 146 -4.25 -2.09 5.28
N ASN A 147 -3.82 -1.60 4.12
CA ASN A 147 -2.93 -2.33 3.23
C ASN A 147 -1.56 -2.39 3.92
N GLN A 148 -1.26 -3.48 4.62
CA GLN A 148 0.13 -3.91 4.71
C GLN A 148 0.57 -4.09 3.26
N LEU A 149 1.15 -3.04 2.68
CA LEU A 149 1.94 -3.17 1.46
C LEU A 149 3.26 -3.80 1.88
N PRO A 150 3.87 -4.63 1.03
CA PRO A 150 5.19 -5.12 1.33
C PRO A 150 6.14 -3.93 1.44
N ARG A 151 7.02 -3.97 2.44
CA ARG A 151 8.06 -2.96 2.62
C ARG A 151 9.28 -3.25 1.75
N LEU A 152 9.50 -4.51 1.42
CA LEU A 152 10.64 -4.99 0.64
C LEU A 152 10.19 -5.92 -0.47
N LEU A 153 10.56 -5.58 -1.70
CA LEU A 153 10.41 -6.46 -2.86
C LEU A 153 11.78 -7.06 -3.18
N VAL A 154 11.86 -8.38 -3.16
CA VAL A 154 13.07 -9.14 -3.40
C VAL A 154 12.93 -9.87 -4.73
N PHE A 155 13.87 -9.67 -5.64
CA PHE A 155 13.90 -10.31 -6.94
C PHE A 155 15.05 -11.31 -7.00
N ASP A 156 14.81 -12.51 -7.53
CA ASP A 156 15.91 -13.26 -8.16
C ASP A 156 16.41 -12.52 -9.42
N LEU A 157 17.57 -12.92 -9.93
CA LEU A 157 18.20 -12.28 -11.08
C LEU A 157 17.95 -13.10 -12.34
N ASP A 158 18.52 -14.31 -12.35
CA ASP A 158 18.54 -15.19 -13.51
C ASP A 158 17.11 -15.67 -13.78
N HIS A 159 16.71 -15.66 -15.05
CA HIS A 159 15.35 -16.02 -15.48
C HIS A 159 14.20 -15.23 -14.84
N THR A 160 14.49 -14.18 -14.07
CA THR A 160 13.50 -13.31 -13.41
C THR A 160 13.59 -11.86 -13.89
N LEU A 161 14.78 -11.24 -13.79
CA LEU A 161 15.01 -9.87 -14.31
C LEU A 161 15.61 -9.88 -15.72
N TRP A 162 16.38 -10.91 -16.05
CA TRP A 162 16.89 -11.17 -17.39
C TRP A 162 16.70 -12.63 -17.78
N ASN A 163 16.71 -12.93 -19.07
CA ASN A 163 16.29 -14.24 -19.60
C ASN A 163 17.39 -15.31 -19.63
N PHE A 164 18.50 -15.10 -18.93
CA PHE A 164 19.66 -16.00 -18.94
C PHE A 164 20.22 -16.26 -17.54
N GLY A 165 20.99 -17.34 -17.40
CA GLY A 165 21.82 -17.58 -16.22
C GLY A 165 23.20 -16.96 -16.37
N VAL A 166 23.58 -16.05 -15.46
CA VAL A 166 24.87 -15.35 -15.54
C VAL A 166 26.08 -16.27 -15.36
N ASP A 167 25.90 -17.43 -14.72
CA ASP A 167 26.94 -18.43 -14.47
C ASP A 167 26.88 -19.65 -15.40
N GLN A 168 25.98 -19.68 -16.38
CA GLN A 168 25.90 -20.76 -17.38
C GLN A 168 27.00 -20.67 -18.46
N PHE A 169 27.91 -19.69 -18.37
CA PHE A 169 29.01 -19.45 -19.32
C PHE A 169 28.58 -19.29 -20.79
N HIS A 170 27.29 -19.02 -21.05
CA HIS A 170 26.77 -18.71 -22.38
C HIS A 170 27.16 -17.30 -22.87
N PHE A 171 27.68 -16.47 -21.97
CA PHE A 171 28.14 -15.10 -22.21
C PHE A 171 29.54 -14.96 -21.64
N ILE A 172 30.42 -14.31 -22.40
CA ILE A 172 31.85 -14.28 -22.09
C ILE A 172 32.23 -12.87 -21.58
N PRO A 173 32.67 -12.72 -20.32
CA PRO A 173 33.11 -11.42 -19.79
C PRO A 173 34.39 -10.91 -20.48
N PRO A 174 34.72 -9.60 -20.38
CA PRO A 174 33.97 -8.56 -19.70
C PRO A 174 32.72 -8.14 -20.47
N TYR A 175 31.66 -7.80 -19.73
CA TYR A 175 30.45 -7.22 -20.29
C TYR A 175 30.64 -5.72 -20.50
N HIS A 176 30.00 -5.17 -21.52
CA HIS A 176 30.11 -3.75 -21.83
C HIS A 176 28.78 -3.20 -22.35
N ARG A 177 28.61 -1.88 -22.25
CA ARG A 177 27.43 -1.16 -22.72
C ARG A 177 27.77 -0.31 -23.92
N ASN A 178 26.99 -0.42 -24.99
CA ASN A 178 27.12 0.38 -26.20
C ASN A 178 25.73 0.84 -26.67
N ASN A 179 25.56 2.14 -26.89
CA ASN A 179 24.29 2.75 -27.35
C ASN A 179 23.04 2.32 -26.55
N GLY A 180 23.19 2.11 -25.24
CA GLY A 180 22.10 1.71 -24.35
C GLY A 180 21.91 0.20 -24.19
N GLN A 181 22.46 -0.62 -25.10
CA GLN A 181 22.40 -2.08 -25.10
C GLN A 181 23.63 -2.67 -24.40
N ILE A 182 23.47 -3.82 -23.74
CA ILE A 182 24.58 -4.55 -23.09
C ILE A 182 24.98 -5.73 -23.96
N TYR A 183 26.28 -5.96 -24.02
CA TYR A 183 26.90 -7.03 -24.78
C TYR A 183 27.96 -7.75 -23.94
N ASP A 184 28.20 -9.01 -24.29
CA ASP A 184 29.39 -9.72 -23.85
C ASP A 184 30.64 -9.34 -24.68
N SER A 185 31.79 -9.94 -24.37
CA SER A 185 33.05 -9.69 -25.09
C SER A 185 33.03 -10.07 -26.57
N HIS A 186 32.09 -10.91 -27.01
CA HIS A 186 31.92 -11.33 -28.40
C HIS A 186 30.82 -10.54 -29.12
N ASN A 187 30.35 -9.43 -28.54
CA ASN A 187 29.24 -8.61 -29.04
C ASN A 187 27.90 -9.35 -29.10
N LYS A 188 27.72 -10.39 -28.28
CA LYS A 188 26.41 -11.03 -28.12
C LYS A 188 25.53 -10.17 -27.21
N PRO A 189 24.32 -9.76 -27.63
CA PRO A 189 23.45 -8.93 -26.81
C PRO A 189 22.99 -9.68 -25.56
N MET A 190 22.93 -8.96 -24.44
CA MET A 190 22.46 -9.42 -23.14
C MET A 190 21.24 -8.61 -22.74
N ASP A 191 20.05 -9.19 -22.90
CA ASP A 191 18.77 -8.51 -22.69
C ASP A 191 18.16 -8.82 -21.32
N CYS A 192 17.63 -7.79 -20.67
CA CYS A 192 16.67 -7.97 -19.57
C CYS A 192 15.26 -8.16 -20.14
N PHE A 193 14.31 -8.63 -19.32
CA PHE A 193 12.92 -8.66 -19.76
C PHE A 193 12.40 -7.24 -20.05
N PRO A 194 11.58 -7.03 -21.11
CA PRO A 194 11.28 -5.69 -21.63
C PRO A 194 10.67 -4.70 -20.62
N GLU A 195 9.88 -5.19 -19.67
CA GLU A 195 9.16 -4.36 -18.69
C GLU A 195 10.02 -4.01 -17.47
N VAL A 196 11.09 -4.77 -17.20
CA VAL A 196 11.90 -4.66 -15.97
C VAL A 196 12.48 -3.26 -15.75
N PRO A 197 13.08 -2.57 -16.73
CA PRO A 197 13.66 -1.24 -16.50
C PRO A 197 12.63 -0.20 -16.03
N GLN A 198 11.44 -0.22 -16.61
CA GLN A 198 10.36 0.71 -16.23
C GLN A 198 9.75 0.31 -14.89
N LEU A 199 9.65 -0.99 -14.63
CA LEU A 199 9.11 -1.55 -13.40
C LEU A 199 9.98 -1.20 -12.19
N LEU A 200 11.29 -1.40 -12.25
CA LEU A 200 12.21 -1.05 -11.15
C LEU A 200 12.18 0.46 -10.85
N ARG A 201 12.14 1.29 -11.90
CA ARG A 201 11.98 2.75 -11.75
C ARG A 201 10.67 3.12 -11.08
N ARG A 202 9.55 2.52 -11.50
CA ARG A 202 8.21 2.75 -10.93
C ARG A 202 8.19 2.37 -9.44
N LEU A 203 8.60 1.15 -9.12
CA LEU A 203 8.56 0.62 -7.75
C LEU A 203 9.45 1.42 -6.80
N SER A 204 10.66 1.80 -7.24
CA SER A 204 11.52 2.69 -6.47
C SER A 204 10.88 4.08 -6.28
N GLY A 205 10.27 4.64 -7.34
CA GLY A 205 9.55 5.92 -7.28
C GLY A 205 8.30 5.92 -6.40
N ASP A 206 7.64 4.77 -6.26
CA ASP A 206 6.49 4.57 -5.37
C ASP A 206 6.92 4.36 -3.90
N GLY A 207 8.22 4.24 -3.65
CA GLY A 207 8.81 4.19 -2.31
C GLY A 207 8.99 2.79 -1.74
N TYR A 208 8.99 1.75 -2.58
CA TYR A 208 9.37 0.40 -2.16
C TYR A 208 10.90 0.30 -2.00
N ASP A 209 11.36 -0.34 -0.93
CA ASP A 209 12.75 -0.81 -0.89
C ASP A 209 12.86 -2.03 -1.81
N LEU A 210 13.85 -2.02 -2.70
CA LEU A 210 14.10 -3.11 -3.63
C LEU A 210 15.39 -3.85 -3.25
N ALA A 211 15.34 -5.18 -3.31
CA ALA A 211 16.48 -6.04 -3.08
C ALA A 211 16.62 -7.07 -4.18
N VAL A 212 17.85 -7.56 -4.36
CA VAL A 212 18.12 -8.76 -5.14
C VAL A 212 18.70 -9.84 -4.23
N ALA A 213 18.27 -11.07 -4.46
CA ALA A 213 18.79 -12.26 -3.79
C ALA A 213 19.08 -13.30 -4.86
N SER A 214 20.34 -13.64 -5.12
CA SER A 214 20.71 -14.58 -6.18
C SER A 214 21.78 -15.56 -5.70
N ARG A 215 21.57 -16.83 -6.01
CA ARG A 215 22.46 -17.94 -5.62
C ARG A 215 23.58 -18.20 -6.65
N THR A 216 23.78 -17.30 -7.60
CA THR A 216 24.74 -17.46 -8.69
C THR A 216 26.14 -17.78 -8.17
N THR A 217 26.84 -18.65 -8.90
CA THR A 217 28.26 -18.94 -8.67
C THR A 217 29.20 -17.88 -9.24
N TYR A 218 28.67 -16.89 -9.98
CA TYR A 218 29.44 -15.79 -10.55
C TYR A 218 28.96 -14.38 -10.09
N PRO A 219 29.12 -14.03 -8.80
CA PRO A 219 28.64 -12.76 -8.25
C PRO A 219 29.20 -11.50 -8.93
N SER A 220 30.47 -11.52 -9.34
CA SER A 220 31.10 -10.35 -9.99
C SER A 220 30.46 -10.04 -11.34
N GLY A 221 30.05 -11.06 -12.10
CA GLY A 221 29.28 -10.90 -13.33
C GLY A 221 27.91 -10.28 -13.08
N ALA A 222 27.18 -10.78 -12.08
CA ALA A 222 25.87 -10.26 -11.70
C ALA A 222 25.94 -8.79 -11.26
N HIS A 223 26.92 -8.43 -10.43
CA HIS A 223 27.15 -7.03 -10.03
C HIS A 223 27.46 -6.14 -11.22
N SER A 224 28.34 -6.58 -12.13
CA SER A 224 28.67 -5.85 -13.35
C SER A 224 27.43 -5.59 -14.21
N LEU A 225 26.55 -6.59 -14.38
CA LEU A 225 25.30 -6.43 -15.13
C LEU A 225 24.37 -5.42 -14.46
N ILE A 226 24.16 -5.50 -13.14
CA ILE A 226 23.33 -4.53 -12.40
C ILE A 226 23.82 -3.09 -12.62
N ASP A 227 25.13 -2.88 -12.62
CA ASP A 227 25.73 -1.57 -12.84
C ASP A 227 25.57 -1.11 -14.30
N LEU A 228 25.84 -1.99 -15.28
CA LEU A 228 25.68 -1.70 -16.71
C LEU A 228 24.22 -1.42 -17.09
N PHE A 229 23.26 -2.14 -16.50
CA PHE A 229 21.82 -1.87 -16.65
C PHE A 229 21.38 -0.59 -15.91
N GLN A 230 22.26 0.05 -15.13
CA GLN A 230 21.98 1.22 -14.31
C GLN A 230 20.88 0.97 -13.27
N TRP A 231 20.83 -0.23 -12.70
CA TRP A 231 19.85 -0.59 -11.67
C TRP A 231 20.33 -0.26 -10.25
N THR A 232 21.59 0.14 -10.10
CA THR A 232 22.20 0.52 -8.82
C THR A 232 21.48 1.63 -8.06
N GLN A 233 20.84 2.53 -8.80
CA GLN A 233 20.04 3.60 -8.22
C GLN A 233 18.69 3.13 -7.64
N TYR A 234 18.20 1.95 -8.03
CA TYR A 234 16.91 1.42 -7.59
C TYR A 234 17.05 0.31 -6.54
N ILE A 235 18.09 -0.52 -6.65
CA ILE A 235 18.31 -1.69 -5.78
C ILE A 235 19.14 -1.31 -4.55
N LYS A 236 18.49 -1.34 -3.38
CA LYS A 236 19.08 -0.93 -2.10
C LYS A 236 19.88 -2.03 -1.41
N TYR A 237 19.43 -3.28 -1.51
CA TYR A 237 20.10 -4.43 -0.89
C TYR A 237 20.50 -5.47 -1.95
N ARG A 238 21.70 -6.02 -1.86
CA ARG A 238 22.22 -7.01 -2.80
C ARG A 238 22.79 -8.19 -2.03
N GLU A 239 22.04 -9.28 -1.98
CA GLU A 239 22.55 -10.56 -1.50
C GLU A 239 22.83 -11.42 -2.72
N ILE A 240 24.08 -11.44 -3.20
CA ILE A 240 24.47 -12.19 -4.40
C ILE A 240 25.68 -13.05 -4.04
N PHE A 241 25.44 -14.32 -3.73
CA PHE A 241 26.50 -15.27 -3.42
C PHE A 241 26.00 -16.72 -3.52
N PRO A 242 26.89 -17.69 -3.79
CA PRO A 242 26.51 -19.09 -3.75
C PRO A 242 26.02 -19.48 -2.35
N GLY A 243 24.87 -20.15 -2.26
CA GLY A 243 24.33 -20.57 -0.97
C GLY A 243 22.82 -20.84 -1.01
N SER A 244 22.20 -20.86 0.17
CA SER A 244 20.74 -21.06 0.29
C SER A 244 20.00 -19.74 0.25
N LYS A 245 18.83 -19.69 -0.40
CA LYS A 245 17.98 -18.48 -0.41
C LYS A 245 17.57 -18.07 1.02
N VAL A 246 17.43 -19.04 1.92
CA VAL A 246 17.17 -18.81 3.35
C VAL A 246 18.23 -17.91 4.00
N THR A 247 19.52 -18.15 3.71
CA THR A 247 20.62 -17.31 4.22
C THR A 247 20.52 -15.88 3.70
N HIS A 248 20.21 -15.70 2.41
CA HIS A 248 20.01 -14.39 1.79
C HIS A 248 18.89 -13.62 2.51
N PHE A 249 17.74 -14.26 2.73
CA PHE A 249 16.62 -13.64 3.44
C PHE A 249 16.93 -13.33 4.91
N SER A 250 17.75 -14.14 5.58
CA SER A 250 18.21 -13.85 6.94
C SER A 250 19.06 -12.57 6.99
N HIS A 251 19.94 -12.36 6.02
CA HIS A 251 20.71 -11.13 5.89
C HIS A 251 19.82 -9.94 5.53
N LEU A 252 18.91 -10.10 4.55
CA LEU A 252 17.94 -9.04 4.19
C LEU A 252 17.11 -8.60 5.38
N LYS A 253 16.61 -9.54 6.20
CA LYS A 253 15.90 -9.25 7.44
C LYS A 253 16.74 -8.44 8.42
N THR A 254 17.98 -8.85 8.64
CA THR A 254 18.92 -8.17 9.55
C THR A 254 19.25 -6.76 9.06
N ASN A 255 19.58 -6.62 7.77
CA ASN A 255 20.06 -5.38 7.18
C ASN A 255 18.95 -4.35 6.93
N SER A 256 17.73 -4.80 6.61
CA SER A 256 16.58 -3.91 6.39
C SER A 256 15.79 -3.60 7.66
N GLY A 257 15.86 -4.48 8.67
CA GLY A 257 15.03 -4.41 9.88
C GLY A 257 13.56 -4.80 9.66
N PHE A 258 13.17 -5.24 8.46
CA PHE A 258 11.81 -5.66 8.15
C PHE A 258 11.57 -7.12 8.53
N GLN A 259 10.33 -7.47 8.90
CA GLN A 259 9.97 -8.86 9.18
C GLN A 259 9.64 -9.60 7.88
N TYR A 260 9.72 -10.93 7.89
CA TYR A 260 9.42 -11.75 6.69
C TYR A 260 8.02 -11.51 6.13
N LYS A 261 7.03 -11.31 7.01
CA LYS A 261 5.65 -10.96 6.63
C LYS A 261 5.53 -9.64 5.86
N ASP A 262 6.54 -8.78 5.90
CA ASP A 262 6.59 -7.50 5.20
C ASP A 262 7.32 -7.61 3.84
N MET A 263 7.73 -8.81 3.44
CA MET A 263 8.55 -9.06 2.24
C MET A 263 7.78 -9.84 1.18
N VAL A 264 8.11 -9.56 -0.08
CA VAL A 264 7.69 -10.35 -1.24
C VAL A 264 8.92 -10.87 -1.97
N LEU A 265 8.90 -12.14 -2.39
CA LEU A 265 9.90 -12.73 -3.28
C LEU A 265 9.30 -12.99 -4.66
N PHE A 266 10.03 -12.64 -5.72
CA PHE A 266 9.79 -13.10 -7.08
C PHE A 266 10.96 -13.98 -7.53
N ASP A 267 10.70 -15.23 -7.89
CA ASP A 267 11.73 -16.23 -8.18
C ASP A 267 11.19 -17.30 -9.14
N ASP A 268 11.98 -17.74 -10.12
CA ASP A 268 11.57 -18.77 -11.08
C ASP A 268 11.70 -20.20 -10.53
N GLU A 269 12.48 -20.37 -9.46
CA GLU A 269 12.76 -21.67 -8.90
C GLU A 269 11.77 -22.04 -7.80
N ASN A 270 10.87 -22.97 -8.09
CA ASN A 270 9.83 -23.42 -7.17
C ASN A 270 10.36 -23.88 -5.79
N ARG A 271 11.60 -24.39 -5.72
CA ARG A 271 12.24 -24.75 -4.45
C ARG A 271 12.39 -23.52 -3.54
N ASN A 272 12.84 -22.39 -4.09
CA ASN A 272 13.00 -21.15 -3.33
C ASN A 272 11.63 -20.62 -2.89
N ILE A 273 10.60 -20.75 -3.74
CA ILE A 273 9.22 -20.36 -3.41
C ILE A 273 8.71 -21.10 -2.17
N VAL A 274 8.88 -22.41 -2.12
CA VAL A 274 8.45 -23.24 -0.99
C VAL A 274 9.27 -22.92 0.27
N GLU A 275 10.60 -22.89 0.16
CA GLU A 275 11.50 -22.65 1.31
C GLU A 275 11.26 -21.27 1.92
N ILE A 276 11.20 -20.21 1.10
CA ILE A 276 11.02 -18.84 1.57
C ILE A 276 9.57 -18.57 1.99
N GLY A 277 8.60 -19.15 1.30
CA GLY A 277 7.20 -19.11 1.70
C GLY A 277 6.97 -19.67 3.12
N SER A 278 7.69 -20.74 3.48
CA SER A 278 7.61 -21.34 4.83
C SER A 278 8.11 -20.42 5.96
N LEU A 279 8.92 -19.40 5.64
CA LEU A 279 9.41 -18.39 6.58
C LEU A 279 8.38 -17.26 6.83
N GLY A 280 7.26 -17.26 6.09
CA GLY A 280 6.24 -16.22 6.14
C GLY A 280 6.47 -15.06 5.18
N VAL A 281 7.36 -15.21 4.20
CA VAL A 281 7.50 -14.29 3.06
C VAL A 281 6.43 -14.61 2.02
N PHE A 282 5.86 -13.59 1.38
CA PHE A 282 4.93 -13.82 0.28
C PHE A 282 5.74 -14.14 -1.00
N ALA A 283 5.85 -15.42 -1.35
CA ALA A 283 6.67 -15.87 -2.47
C ALA A 283 5.84 -16.11 -3.73
N VAL A 284 6.29 -15.55 -4.85
CA VAL A 284 5.60 -15.56 -6.14
C VAL A 284 6.46 -16.27 -7.18
N PRO A 285 5.97 -17.38 -7.76
CA PRO A 285 6.70 -18.08 -8.82
C PRO A 285 6.71 -17.23 -10.10
N ILE A 286 7.86 -17.20 -10.76
CA ILE A 286 8.06 -16.55 -12.06
C ILE A 286 8.21 -17.63 -13.13
N ASP A 287 7.53 -17.43 -14.26
CA ASP A 287 7.80 -18.25 -15.44
C ASP A 287 9.08 -17.74 -16.11
N ARG A 288 10.08 -18.62 -16.23
CA ARG A 288 11.40 -18.32 -16.80
C ARG A 288 11.37 -17.78 -18.23
N ASP A 289 10.33 -18.11 -19.00
CA ASP A 289 10.20 -17.69 -20.39
C ASP A 289 9.54 -16.31 -20.52
N ILE A 290 8.79 -15.90 -19.49
CA ILE A 290 8.05 -14.63 -19.44
C ILE A 290 8.81 -13.57 -18.63
N GLY A 291 9.43 -13.99 -17.54
CA GLY A 291 10.09 -13.12 -16.57
C GLY A 291 9.13 -12.27 -15.76
N LEU A 292 9.69 -11.26 -15.08
CA LEU A 292 8.93 -10.33 -14.28
C LEU A 292 8.17 -9.31 -15.15
N THR A 293 6.86 -9.21 -14.94
CA THR A 293 5.98 -8.27 -15.66
C THR A 293 5.24 -7.33 -14.70
N VAL A 294 4.77 -6.20 -15.22
CA VAL A 294 3.91 -5.24 -14.51
C VAL A 294 2.67 -5.93 -13.97
N ARG A 295 2.04 -6.80 -14.77
CA ARG A 295 0.85 -7.54 -14.36
C ARG A 295 1.14 -8.44 -13.15
N ILE A 296 2.22 -9.22 -13.18
CA ILE A 296 2.59 -10.10 -12.05
C ILE A 296 2.78 -9.27 -10.78
N VAL A 297 3.47 -8.14 -10.87
CA VAL A 297 3.70 -7.28 -9.71
C VAL A 297 2.40 -6.64 -9.22
N ASP A 298 1.57 -6.11 -10.09
CA ASP A 298 0.31 -5.46 -9.70
C ASP A 298 -0.67 -6.47 -9.07
N ASP A 299 -0.81 -7.66 -9.65
CA ASP A 299 -1.63 -8.75 -9.11
C ASP A 299 -1.09 -9.20 -7.73
N THR A 300 0.24 -9.26 -7.58
CA THR A 300 0.89 -9.60 -6.30
C THR A 300 0.63 -8.54 -5.23
N LEU A 301 0.78 -7.27 -5.57
CA LEU A 301 0.53 -6.18 -4.62
C LEU A 301 -0.93 -6.15 -4.18
N GLN A 302 -1.87 -6.50 -5.05
CA GLN A 302 -3.29 -6.67 -4.69
C GLN A 302 -3.54 -7.92 -3.82
N ALA A 303 -2.90 -9.05 -4.15
CA ALA A 303 -3.04 -10.29 -3.39
C ALA A 303 -2.46 -10.16 -1.97
N PHE A 304 -1.30 -9.51 -1.85
CA PHE A 304 -0.64 -9.27 -0.56
C PHE A 304 -1.50 -8.42 0.38
N GLN A 305 -2.27 -7.46 -0.16
CA GLN A 305 -3.26 -6.70 0.61
C GLN A 305 -4.40 -7.58 1.10
N SER A 306 -4.82 -8.55 0.29
CA SER A 306 -5.94 -9.44 0.61
C SER A 306 -5.57 -10.49 1.66
N ASP A 307 -4.37 -11.09 1.59
CA ASP A 307 -3.92 -12.14 2.53
C ASP A 307 -3.73 -11.62 3.96
N ASN A 308 -3.26 -10.38 4.13
CA ASN A 308 -3.10 -9.73 5.43
C ASN A 308 -4.40 -9.21 6.06
N THR A 309 -5.54 -9.39 5.39
CA THR A 309 -6.87 -9.07 5.95
C THR A 309 -7.43 -10.24 6.78
N PHE A 310 -6.85 -11.45 6.65
CA PHE A 310 -7.36 -12.68 7.26
C PHE A 310 -6.43 -13.37 8.26
N LYS A 311 -5.25 -12.78 8.56
CA LYS A 311 -4.33 -13.22 9.61
C LYS A 311 -4.37 -12.25 10.79
#